data_AF-A0A526YED4-F1
#
_entry.id   AF-A0A526YED4-F1
#
_cell.length_a   1.000
_cell.length_b   1.000
_cell.length_c   1.000
_cell.angle_alpha   90.00
_cell.angle_beta   90.00
_cell.angle_gamma   90.00
#
_symmetry.space_group_name_H-M   'P 1'
#
loop_
_entity.id
_entity.type
_entity.pdbx_description
1 polymer ?
#
loop_
_entity_poly.entity_id
_entity_poly.type
_entity_poly.pdbx_seq_one_letter_code
_entity_poly.pdbx_strand_id
1 'polypeptide(L)' 'DATVHLAAEVGVGQSMYEIARYVGANDLGTATLLEALIKHPVERIVVASSMSVYGEGLYATPGGRRVDNARRQASDVK' A
#
# COMPACT_ATOMS: atom_id res chain seq x y z
N ASP A 1 15.42 17.04 -13.26
CA ASP A 1 15.85 15.95 -12.36
C ASP A 1 14.70 15.22 -11.68
N ALA A 2 14.87 13.93 -11.34
CA ALA A 2 13.81 13.10 -10.74
C ALA A 2 14.32 12.09 -9.71
N THR A 3 13.45 11.68 -8.77
CA THR A 3 13.70 10.60 -7.80
C THR A 3 12.70 9.47 -7.99
N VAL A 4 13.18 8.23 -7.93
CA VAL A 4 12.34 7.02 -7.98
C VAL A 4 12.50 6.28 -6.65
N HIS A 5 11.49 6.36 -5.79
CA HIS A 5 11.49 5.79 -4.44
C HIS A 5 10.83 4.41 -4.44
N LEU A 6 11.68 3.37 -4.47
CA LEU A 6 11.28 1.95 -4.46
C LEU A 6 11.61 1.25 -3.14
N ALA A 7 12.24 1.95 -2.18
CA ALA A 7 12.63 1.36 -0.92
C ALA A 7 11.41 1.22 0.00
N ALA A 8 11.03 -0.03 0.29
CA ALA A 8 9.95 -0.41 1.18
C ALA A 8 10.11 -1.87 1.63
N GLU A 9 9.60 -2.20 2.81
CA GLU A 9 9.34 -3.57 3.24
C GLU A 9 8.02 -4.05 2.64
N VAL A 10 8.02 -5.26 2.07
CA VAL A 10 6.87 -5.87 1.40
C VAL A 10 6.38 -7.11 2.15
N GLY A 11 5.10 -7.47 1.96
CA GLY A 11 4.49 -8.66 2.58
C GLY A 11 3.34 -8.31 3.52
N VAL A 12 2.11 -8.64 3.11
CA VAL A 12 0.87 -8.32 3.86
C VAL A 12 0.80 -9.08 5.18
N GLY A 13 1.14 -10.37 5.19
CA GLY A 13 1.06 -11.19 6.40
C GLY A 13 2.04 -10.72 7.48
N GLN A 14 3.29 -10.48 7.10
CA GLN A 14 4.35 -10.08 8.02
C GLN A 14 4.12 -8.66 8.56
N SER A 15 3.58 -7.74 7.75
CA SER A 15 3.28 -6.39 8.22
C SER A 15 2.25 -6.35 9.36
N MET A 16 1.41 -7.39 9.50
CA MET A 16 0.45 -7.51 10.60
C MET A 16 1.11 -7.83 11.95
N TYR A 17 2.31 -8.44 11.96
CA TYR A 17 3.00 -8.86 13.19
C TYR A 17 4.27 -8.05 13.47
N GLU A 18 4.89 -7.49 12.44
CA GLU A 18 6.08 -6.63 12.53
C GLU A 18 5.74 -5.14 12.28
N ILE A 19 4.61 -4.67 12.80
CA ILE A 19 4.03 -3.35 12.49
C ILE A 19 5.06 -2.22 12.58
N ALA A 20 5.78 -2.09 13.72
CA ALA A 20 6.73 -1.00 13.93
C ALA A 20 7.88 -1.00 12.91
N ARG A 21 8.34 -2.17 12.48
CA ARG A 21 9.39 -2.31 11.46
C ARG A 21 8.88 -1.85 10.10
N TYR A 22 7.68 -2.28 9.70
CA TYR A 22 7.06 -1.88 8.42
C TYR A 22 6.75 -0.38 8.40
N VAL A 23 6.18 0.18 9.47
CA VAL A 23 5.93 1.62 9.59
C VAL A 23 7.25 2.41 9.56
N GLY A 24 8.30 1.91 10.23
CA GLY A 24 9.62 2.53 10.22
C GLY A 24 10.23 2.60 8.81
N ALA A 25 10.17 1.50 8.06
CA ALA A 25 10.72 1.47 6.70
C ALA A 25 9.85 2.25 5.69
N ASN A 26 8.54 2.04 5.72
CA ASN A 26 7.64 2.48 4.64
C ASN A 26 7.17 3.93 4.86
N ASP A 27 6.72 4.27 6.07
CA ASP A 27 6.15 5.59 6.35
C ASP A 27 7.24 6.57 6.78
N LEU A 28 8.00 6.23 7.82
CA LEU A 28 9.06 7.11 8.33
C LEU A 28 10.22 7.24 7.33
N GLY A 29 10.60 6.15 6.65
CA GLY A 29 11.61 6.19 5.60
C GLY A 29 11.21 7.11 4.44
N THR A 30 9.94 7.05 4.01
CA THR A 30 9.40 7.96 3.00
C THR A 30 9.36 9.41 3.52
N ALA A 31 8.93 9.64 4.75
CA ALA A 31 8.92 10.98 5.34
C ALA A 31 10.33 11.59 5.41
N THR A 32 11.34 10.78 5.75
CA THR A 32 12.74 11.19 5.78
C THR A 32 13.25 11.60 4.40
N LEU A 33 12.90 10.83 3.35
CA LEU A 33 13.21 11.20 1.97
C LEU A 33 12.56 12.54 1.60
N LEU A 34 11.26 12.69 1.89
CA LEU A 34 10.53 13.93 1.60
C LEU A 34 11.12 15.14 2.32
N GLU A 35 11.54 14.98 3.59
CA GLU A 35 12.24 16.03 4.34
C GLU A 35 13.58 16.42 3.68
N ALA A 36 14.35 15.44 3.20
CA ALA A 36 15.59 15.71 2.48
C ALA A 36 15.35 16.47 1.17
N LEU A 37 14.27 16.13 0.44
CA LEU A 37 13.91 16.78 -0.81
C LEU A 37 13.46 18.23 -0.64
N ILE A 38 13.04 18.67 0.55
CA ILE A 38 12.81 20.10 0.84
C ILE A 38 14.11 20.90 0.69
N LYS A 39 15.23 20.32 1.11
CA LYS A 39 16.57 20.95 1.02
C LYS A 39 17.22 20.73 -0.34
N HIS A 40 16.84 19.65 -1.03
CA HIS A 40 17.35 19.25 -2.33
C HIS A 40 16.19 18.98 -3.31
N PRO A 41 15.52 20.03 -3.81
CA PRO A 41 14.32 19.88 -4.60
C PRO A 41 14.60 19.15 -5.93
N VAL A 42 13.65 18.30 -6.31
CA VAL A 42 13.61 17.61 -7.60
C VAL A 42 12.33 17.99 -8.34
N GLU A 43 12.33 17.89 -9.67
CA GLU A 43 11.15 18.25 -10.47
C GLU A 43 10.04 17.20 -10.37
N ARG A 44 10.41 15.92 -10.15
CA ARG A 44 9.49 14.79 -10.18
C ARG A 44 9.87 13.73 -9.15
N ILE A 45 8.86 13.11 -8.55
CA ILE A 45 8.99 11.92 -7.72
C ILE A 45 8.09 10.81 -8.26
N VAL A 46 8.61 9.59 -8.28
CA VAL A 46 7.84 8.36 -8.53
C VAL A 46 7.91 7.51 -7.27
N VAL A 47 6.76 7.11 -6.73
CA VAL A 47 6.67 6.32 -5.50
C VAL A 47 6.06 4.96 -5.82
N ALA A 48 6.69 3.88 -5.36
CA ALA A 48 6.10 2.55 -5.42
C ALA A 48 4.94 2.44 -4.42
N SER A 49 3.70 2.45 -4.94
CA SER A 49 2.50 2.17 -4.15
C SER A 49 2.14 0.68 -4.19
N SER A 50 1.10 0.28 -3.47
CA SER A 50 0.62 -1.10 -3.38
C SER A 50 -0.88 -1.19 -3.59
N MET A 51 -1.34 -2.26 -4.24
CA MET A 51 -2.77 -2.58 -4.33
C MET A 51 -3.44 -2.72 -2.95
N SER A 52 -2.64 -2.99 -1.90
CA SER A 52 -3.13 -3.19 -0.54
C SER A 52 -3.83 -1.96 0.05
N VAL A 53 -3.57 -0.75 -0.46
CA VAL A 53 -4.24 0.48 0.00
C VAL A 53 -5.74 0.48 -0.28
N TYR A 54 -6.19 -0.34 -1.24
CA TYR A 54 -7.62 -0.49 -1.56
C TYR A 54 -8.34 -1.46 -0.60
N GLY A 55 -7.60 -2.23 0.20
CA GLY A 55 -8.16 -3.28 1.06
C GLY A 55 -8.93 -4.34 0.26
N GLU A 56 -10.00 -4.85 0.85
CA GLU A 56 -10.89 -5.85 0.23
C GLU A 56 -11.69 -5.31 -0.96
N GLY A 57 -11.73 -3.98 -1.14
CA GLY A 57 -12.50 -3.33 -2.20
C GLY A 57 -14.02 -3.46 -2.05
N LEU A 58 -14.74 -3.07 -3.09
CA LEU A 58 -16.21 -3.13 -3.16
C LEU A 58 -16.61 -4.07 -4.29
N TYR A 59 -17.40 -5.08 -3.97
CA TYR A 59 -17.90 -6.06 -4.93
C TYR A 59 -19.23 -5.58 -5.53
N ALA A 60 -19.50 -5.98 -6.76
CA ALA A 60 -20.77 -5.74 -7.42
C ALA A 60 -21.33 -7.06 -7.97
N THR A 61 -22.60 -7.34 -7.65
CA THR A 61 -23.33 -8.43 -8.30
C THR A 61 -23.66 -8.07 -9.75
N PRO A 62 -23.98 -9.04 -10.64
CA PRO A 62 -24.42 -8.75 -12.00
C PRO A 62 -25.63 -7.80 -12.09
N GLY A 63 -26.49 -7.79 -11.06
CA GLY A 63 -27.63 -6.88 -10.95
C GLY A 63 -27.29 -5.48 -10.39
N GLY A 64 -26.01 -5.14 -10.23
CA GLY A 64 -25.55 -3.82 -9.78
C GLY A 64 -25.60 -3.58 -8.27
N ARG A 65 -26.09 -4.54 -7.47
CA ARG A 65 -26.02 -4.45 -6.00
C ARG A 65 -24.56 -4.48 -5.55
N ARG A 66 -24.16 -3.47 -4.78
CA ARG A 66 -22.84 -3.34 -4.12
C ARG A 66 -22.78 -4.21 -2.86
N VAL A 67 -21.63 -4.83 -2.61
CA VAL A 67 -21.34 -5.68 -1.44
C VAL A 67 -19.95 -5.29 -0.93
N ASP A 68 -19.87 -4.81 0.31
CA ASP A 68 -18.65 -4.29 0.95
C ASP A 68 -17.94 -5.30 1.86
N ASN A 69 -18.55 -6.47 2.08
CA ASN A 69 -18.06 -7.51 2.97
C ASN A 69 -18.15 -8.91 2.33
N ALA A 70 -17.94 -8.99 1.01
CA ALA A 70 -18.01 -10.27 0.32
C ALA A 70 -16.89 -11.18 0.83
N ARG A 71 -17.27 -12.23 1.56
CA ARG A 71 -16.34 -13.22 2.09
C ARG A 71 -16.59 -14.55 1.39
N ARG A 72 -15.55 -15.13 0.80
CA ARG A 72 -15.62 -16.51 0.30
C ARG A 72 -15.65 -17.47 1.48
N GLN A 73 -16.61 -18.38 1.50
CA GLN A 73 -16.59 -19.55 2.37
C GLN A 73 -15.61 -20.57 1.79
N ALA A 74 -15.07 -21.46 2.62
CA ALA A 74 -14.20 -22.54 2.15
C ALA A 74 -14.91 -23.42 1.09
N SER A 75 -16.23 -23.59 1.21
CA SER A 75 -17.07 -24.30 0.23
C SER A 75 -17.16 -23.60 -1.14
N ASP A 76 -16.87 -22.30 -1.22
CA ASP A 76 -17.00 -21.50 -2.44
C ASP A 76 -15.73 -21.54 -3.30
N VAL A 77 -14.64 -22.10 -2.78
CA VAL A 77 -13.35 -22.24 -3.46
C VAL A 77 -13.26 -23.67 -3.98
N LYS A 78 -13.32 -23.83 -5.30
CA LYS A 78 -13.09 -25.13 -5.99
C LYS A 78 -11.65 -25.59 -5.86
#